data_AF-A0A0D6XMK0-F1
#
_entry.id   AF-A0A0D6XMK0-F1
#
_cell.length_a   1.000
_cell.length_b   1.000
_cell.length_c   1.000
_cell.angle_alpha   90.00
_cell.angle_beta   90.00
_cell.angle_gamma   90.00
#
_symmetry.space_group_name_H-M   'P 1'
#
loop_
_entity.id
_entity.type
_entity.pdbx_description
1 polymer ?
#
loop_
_entity_poly.entity_id
_entity_poly.type
_entity_poly.pdbx_seq_one_letter_code
_entity_poly.pdbx_strand_id
1 'polypeptide(L)'
;MVKVAIFASGSGTNFDNIMRRVKAGELSHIEVTALYTDQPTAACVQLGEQHGLTVHTLSPKTYQNKQAYEADVLSKLKAEQVEWIVLAGYMRLIGKTLLDAYEGRILNIHPSLLPKYKGIDAVGQALNNGENETGSTVHYVDAGMDTGKIIAQRTCPIYKDDTKATLENRIKALEYELYPEVIQQIIR
;
A
#
# COMPACT_ATOMS: atom_id res chain seq x y z
N MET A 1 -4.40 -8.27 19.30
CA MET A 1 -4.54 -7.67 17.97
C MET A 1 -3.17 -7.74 17.33
N VAL A 2 -3.09 -8.10 16.06
CA VAL A 2 -1.85 -8.09 15.29
C VAL A 2 -1.50 -6.65 14.96
N LYS A 3 -0.25 -6.26 15.21
CA LYS A 3 0.22 -4.88 15.01
C LYS A 3 0.68 -4.64 13.58
N VAL A 4 0.06 -3.68 12.91
CA VAL A 4 0.27 -3.36 11.51
C VAL A 4 0.73 -1.92 11.35
N ALA A 5 1.78 -1.70 10.56
CA ALA A 5 2.13 -0.37 10.05
C ALA A 5 1.61 -0.20 8.62
N ILE A 6 1.01 0.95 8.31
CA ILE A 6 0.59 1.28 6.95
C ILE A 6 1.55 2.31 6.36
N PHE A 7 1.97 2.08 5.11
CA PHE A 7 2.88 2.97 4.38
C PHE A 7 2.14 3.61 3.21
N ALA A 8 2.25 4.93 3.05
CA ALA A 8 1.65 5.66 1.93
C ALA A 8 2.48 6.89 1.56
N SER A 9 2.42 7.32 0.29
CA SER A 9 3.20 8.48 -0.21
C SER A 9 2.34 9.60 -0.80
N GLY A 10 1.03 9.40 -0.94
CA GLY A 10 0.15 10.25 -1.74
C GLY A 10 -1.14 10.65 -1.03
N SER A 11 -2.27 10.46 -1.72
CA SER A 11 -3.58 10.84 -1.20
C SER A 11 -3.97 10.12 0.09
N GLY A 12 -3.46 8.89 0.30
CA GLY A 12 -3.78 8.08 1.49
C GLY A 12 -5.18 7.46 1.49
N THR A 13 -5.87 7.40 0.35
CA THR A 13 -7.27 6.96 0.33
C THR A 13 -7.47 5.48 0.64
N ASN A 14 -6.53 4.60 0.24
CA ASN A 14 -6.54 3.20 0.70
C ASN A 14 -6.30 3.10 2.21
N PHE A 15 -5.39 3.91 2.76
CA PHE A 15 -5.15 3.99 4.20
C PHE A 15 -6.41 4.42 4.97
N ASP A 16 -7.05 5.50 4.55
CA ASP A 16 -8.30 6.00 5.16
C ASP A 16 -9.41 4.93 5.10
N ASN A 17 -9.57 4.26 3.95
CA ASN A 17 -10.52 3.16 3.83
C ASN A 17 -10.22 2.01 4.82
N ILE A 18 -8.97 1.57 4.93
CA ILE A 18 -8.57 0.54 5.91
C ILE A 18 -8.87 1.00 7.34
N MET A 19 -8.52 2.23 7.70
CA MET A 19 -8.77 2.78 9.04
C MET A 19 -10.26 2.86 9.37
N ARG A 20 -11.13 3.17 8.41
CA ARG A 20 -12.59 3.14 8.59
C ARG A 20 -13.08 1.72 8.89
N ARG A 21 -12.58 0.72 8.17
CA ARG A 21 -12.92 -0.71 8.38
C ARG A 21 -12.45 -1.22 9.75
N VAL A 22 -11.26 -0.80 10.20
CA VAL A 22 -10.77 -1.05 11.57
C VAL A 22 -11.71 -0.43 12.61
N LYS A 23 -12.05 0.86 12.45
CA LYS A 23 -12.97 1.57 13.38
C LYS A 23 -14.37 0.97 13.40
N ALA A 24 -14.84 0.42 12.29
CA ALA A 24 -16.14 -0.26 12.18
C ALA A 24 -16.12 -1.68 12.78
N GLY A 25 -14.97 -2.20 13.21
CA GLY A 25 -14.83 -3.54 13.79
C GLY A 25 -14.72 -4.68 12.77
N GLU A 26 -14.67 -4.37 11.48
CA GLU A 26 -14.54 -5.36 10.40
C GLU A 26 -13.14 -6.00 10.38
N LEU A 27 -12.13 -5.25 10.82
CA LEU A 27 -10.76 -5.69 11.02
C LEU A 27 -10.40 -5.73 12.52
N SER A 28 -11.29 -6.28 13.35
CA SER A 28 -11.19 -6.25 14.84
C SER A 28 -9.96 -6.94 15.44
N HIS A 29 -9.26 -7.80 14.69
CA HIS A 29 -8.02 -8.44 15.12
C HIS A 29 -6.78 -7.61 14.75
N ILE A 30 -6.94 -6.49 14.05
CA ILE A 30 -5.85 -5.62 13.58
C ILE A 30 -5.75 -4.37 14.45
N GLU A 31 -4.54 -4.04 14.86
CA GLU A 31 -4.18 -2.75 15.45
C GLU A 31 -3.24 -2.02 14.49
N VAL A 32 -3.69 -0.91 13.91
CA VAL A 32 -2.79 -0.06 13.12
C VAL A 32 -1.99 0.80 14.09
N THR A 33 -0.66 0.63 14.13
CA THR A 33 0.21 1.31 15.10
C THR A 33 0.53 2.74 14.67
N ALA A 34 0.87 2.92 13.40
CA ALA A 34 1.24 4.21 12.82
C ALA A 34 1.10 4.21 11.29
N LEU A 35 0.99 5.42 10.74
CA LEU A 35 1.15 5.70 9.32
C LEU A 35 2.60 6.13 9.06
N TYR A 36 3.26 5.51 8.10
CA TYR A 36 4.60 5.88 7.64
C TYR A 36 4.50 6.51 6.26
N THR A 37 5.15 7.65 6.07
CA THR A 37 5.22 8.32 4.77
C THR A 37 6.61 8.85 4.48
N ASP A 38 7.02 8.74 3.22
CA ASP A 38 8.22 9.35 2.69
C ASP A 38 8.00 10.78 2.17
N GLN A 39 6.75 11.26 2.23
CA GLN A 39 6.31 12.57 1.74
C GLN A 39 5.66 13.37 2.89
N PRO A 40 6.43 14.18 3.64
CA PRO A 40 5.92 14.91 4.81
C PRO A 40 4.76 15.88 4.54
N THR A 41 4.56 16.27 3.28
CA THR A 41 3.49 17.20 2.87
C THR A 41 2.37 16.50 2.10
N ALA A 42 2.35 15.17 2.04
CA ALA A 42 1.30 14.41 1.35
C ALA A 42 -0.02 14.45 2.13
N ALA A 43 -1.15 14.36 1.42
CA ALA A 43 -2.48 14.42 2.02
C ALA A 43 -2.75 13.27 3.02
N CYS A 44 -2.05 12.12 2.87
CA CYS A 44 -2.15 11.03 3.83
C CYS A 44 -1.77 11.44 5.26
N VAL A 45 -0.91 12.45 5.45
CA VAL A 45 -0.51 12.95 6.78
C VAL A 45 -1.72 13.48 7.55
N GLN A 46 -2.48 14.37 6.92
CA GLN A 46 -3.69 14.94 7.52
C GLN A 46 -4.73 13.86 7.82
N LEU A 47 -4.87 12.85 6.94
CA LEU A 47 -5.76 11.72 7.19
C LEU A 47 -5.30 10.91 8.42
N GLY A 48 -4.00 10.65 8.56
CA GLY A 48 -3.45 9.95 9.74
C GLY A 48 -3.78 10.67 11.04
N GLU A 49 -3.57 11.98 11.07
CA GLU A 49 -3.90 12.85 12.21
C GLU A 49 -5.41 12.84 12.52
N GLN A 50 -6.27 12.94 11.49
CA GLN A 50 -7.74 12.85 11.64
C GLN A 50 -8.20 11.51 12.20
N HIS A 51 -7.47 10.43 11.92
CA HIS A 51 -7.75 9.14 12.53
C HIS A 51 -7.26 9.03 13.98
N GLY A 52 -6.49 10.00 14.49
CA GLY A 52 -5.85 9.97 15.80
C GLY A 52 -4.62 9.06 15.85
N LEU A 53 -4.02 8.77 14.69
CA LEU A 53 -2.91 7.85 14.54
C LEU A 53 -1.57 8.59 14.59
N THR A 54 -0.55 7.96 15.16
CA THR A 54 0.83 8.46 15.00
C THR A 54 1.22 8.45 13.52
N VAL A 55 1.79 9.56 13.04
CA VAL A 55 2.28 9.70 11.66
C VAL A 55 3.78 9.93 11.66
N HIS A 56 4.54 8.98 11.15
CA HIS A 56 5.98 9.11 10.93
C HIS A 56 6.25 9.69 9.54
N THR A 57 6.67 10.94 9.50
CA THR A 57 7.07 11.64 8.28
C THR A 57 8.59 11.58 8.10
N LEU A 58 9.07 10.65 7.29
CA LEU A 58 10.50 10.37 7.13
C LEU A 58 10.92 10.73 5.71
N SER A 59 11.51 11.90 5.50
CA SER A 59 11.94 12.34 4.16
C SER A 59 13.21 11.62 3.73
N PRO A 60 13.22 10.77 2.68
CA PRO A 60 14.43 10.02 2.29
C PRO A 60 15.60 10.93 1.90
N LYS A 61 15.32 12.18 1.50
CA LYS A 61 16.33 13.19 1.15
C LYS A 61 17.16 13.67 2.34
N THR A 62 16.68 13.48 3.57
CA THR A 62 17.41 13.88 4.79
C THR A 62 18.36 12.80 5.29
N TYR A 63 18.41 11.64 4.62
CA TYR A 63 19.28 10.53 4.98
C TYR A 63 20.41 10.38 3.96
N GLN A 64 21.55 9.88 4.43
CA GLN A 64 22.74 9.68 3.59
C GLN A 64 22.47 8.71 2.42
N ASN A 65 21.68 7.66 2.67
CA ASN A 65 21.35 6.64 1.68
C ASN A 65 20.08 5.89 2.10
N LYS A 66 19.58 5.01 1.21
CA LYS A 66 18.39 4.19 1.44
C LYS A 66 18.52 3.29 2.68
N GLN A 67 19.70 2.73 2.94
CA GLN A 67 19.92 1.85 4.09
C GLN A 67 19.77 2.60 5.41
N ALA A 68 20.30 3.81 5.52
CA ALA A 68 20.15 4.67 6.70
C ALA A 68 18.69 5.07 6.92
N TYR A 69 17.97 5.41 5.85
CA TYR A 69 16.53 5.67 5.89
C TYR A 69 15.75 4.45 6.44
N GLU A 70 15.97 3.27 5.85
CA GLU A 70 15.25 2.06 6.27
C GLU A 70 15.66 1.57 7.66
N ALA A 71 16.88 1.85 8.11
CA ALA A 71 17.30 1.54 9.48
C ALA A 71 16.52 2.36 10.52
N ASP A 72 16.26 3.65 10.24
CA ASP A 72 15.42 4.49 11.11
C ASP A 72 13.95 4.03 11.08
N VAL A 73 13.41 3.74 9.88
CA VAL A 73 12.08 3.14 9.75
C VAL A 73 11.98 1.85 10.58
N LEU A 74 12.93 0.92 10.41
CA LEU A 74 12.95 -0.36 11.12
C LEU A 74 13.05 -0.18 12.64
N SER A 75 13.81 0.80 13.11
CA SER A 75 13.90 1.13 14.54
C SER A 75 12.52 1.49 15.13
N LYS A 76 11.75 2.33 14.42
CA LYS A 76 10.40 2.73 14.85
C LYS A 76 9.41 1.56 14.80
N LEU A 77 9.43 0.78 13.71
CA LEU A 77 8.61 -0.42 13.58
C LEU A 77 8.86 -1.41 14.73
N LYS A 78 10.13 -1.61 15.12
CA LYS A 78 10.49 -2.47 16.27
C LYS A 78 10.02 -1.89 17.60
N ALA A 79 10.17 -0.59 17.81
CA ALA A 79 9.70 0.09 19.03
C ALA A 79 8.18 -0.04 19.20
N GLU A 80 7.44 0.01 18.09
CA GLU A 80 5.99 -0.19 18.04
C GLU A 80 5.57 -1.66 18.10
N GLN A 81 6.52 -2.59 17.97
CA GLN A 81 6.29 -4.04 17.88
C GLN A 81 5.43 -4.41 16.67
N VAL A 82 5.66 -3.75 15.54
CA VAL A 82 4.94 -4.04 14.28
C VAL A 82 5.29 -5.45 13.80
N GLU A 83 4.25 -6.21 13.46
CA GLU A 83 4.33 -7.58 12.97
C GLU A 83 4.18 -7.65 11.45
N TRP A 84 3.41 -6.73 10.85
CA TRP A 84 3.12 -6.66 9.42
C TRP A 84 3.21 -5.25 8.86
N ILE A 85 3.63 -5.14 7.61
CA ILE A 85 3.65 -3.89 6.83
C ILE A 85 2.62 -3.98 5.70
N VAL A 86 1.81 -2.95 5.55
CA VAL A 86 0.81 -2.81 4.48
C VAL A 86 1.15 -1.58 3.65
N LEU A 87 1.54 -1.78 2.39
CA LEU A 87 1.83 -0.70 1.45
C LEU A 87 0.54 -0.26 0.76
N ALA A 88 0.09 0.96 1.03
CA ALA A 88 -1.15 1.56 0.54
C ALA A 88 -0.84 2.79 -0.32
N GLY A 89 -0.20 2.55 -1.48
CA GLY A 89 0.28 3.62 -2.36
C GLY A 89 1.61 4.21 -1.89
N TYR A 90 2.51 3.36 -1.40
CA TYR A 90 3.89 3.74 -1.06
C TYR A 90 4.76 3.70 -2.33
N MET A 91 5.35 4.83 -2.70
CA MET A 91 5.99 5.04 -4.01
C MET A 91 7.50 4.74 -4.00
N ARG A 92 7.97 3.94 -3.04
CA ARG A 92 9.38 3.52 -2.96
C ARG A 92 9.47 2.01 -2.87
N LEU A 93 10.48 1.46 -3.55
CA LEU A 93 10.84 0.05 -3.38
C LEU A 93 11.31 -0.20 -1.95
N ILE A 94 10.81 -1.28 -1.34
CA ILE A 94 11.32 -1.78 -0.07
C ILE A 94 12.69 -2.42 -0.30
N GLY A 95 13.68 -2.01 0.49
CA GLY A 95 15.05 -2.50 0.42
C GLY A 95 15.30 -3.67 1.37
N LYS A 96 16.51 -4.22 1.24
CA LYS A 96 16.95 -5.42 1.97
C LYS A 96 16.76 -5.29 3.49
N THR A 97 16.97 -4.10 4.06
CA THR A 97 16.82 -3.86 5.50
C THR A 97 15.42 -4.23 6.02
N LEU A 98 14.38 -3.81 5.29
CA LEU A 98 12.99 -4.11 5.66
C LEU A 98 12.56 -5.49 5.17
N LEU A 99 12.99 -5.90 3.97
CA LEU A 99 12.67 -7.24 3.43
C LEU A 99 13.19 -8.36 4.32
N ASP A 100 14.42 -8.27 4.83
CA ASP A 100 14.99 -9.28 5.74
C ASP A 100 14.21 -9.31 7.08
N ALA A 101 13.79 -8.15 7.58
CA ALA A 101 13.11 -8.05 8.87
C ALA A 101 11.64 -8.52 8.81
N TYR A 102 10.99 -8.32 7.66
CA TYR A 102 9.56 -8.58 7.43
C TYR A 102 9.33 -9.57 6.29
N GLU A 103 10.23 -10.53 6.08
CA GLU A 103 10.08 -11.56 5.05
C GLU A 103 8.71 -12.26 5.20
N GLY A 104 7.96 -12.34 4.09
CA GLY A 104 6.61 -12.91 4.07
C GLY A 104 5.54 -12.10 4.81
N ARG A 105 5.87 -10.90 5.34
CA ARG A 105 5.00 -10.08 6.19
C ARG A 105 4.83 -8.64 5.69
N ILE A 106 4.98 -8.45 4.38
CA ILE A 106 4.71 -7.18 3.70
C ILE A 106 3.70 -7.44 2.58
N LEU A 107 2.60 -6.71 2.61
CA LEU A 107 1.57 -6.72 1.57
C LEU A 107 1.63 -5.43 0.75
N ASN A 108 1.35 -5.52 -0.55
CA ASN A 108 1.16 -4.38 -1.43
C ASN A 108 -0.10 -4.56 -2.27
N ILE A 109 -0.76 -3.45 -2.57
CA ILE A 109 -1.81 -3.37 -3.59
C ILE A 109 -1.30 -2.60 -4.79
N HIS A 110 -1.55 -3.14 -5.98
CA HIS A 110 -1.05 -2.61 -7.25
C HIS A 110 -2.18 -2.46 -8.27
N PRO A 111 -2.32 -1.30 -8.94
CA PRO A 111 -3.47 -0.99 -9.81
C PRO A 111 -3.32 -1.61 -11.22
N SER A 112 -3.04 -2.90 -11.28
CA SER A 112 -3.12 -3.71 -12.50
C SER A 112 -3.39 -5.17 -12.19
N LEU A 113 -3.60 -5.96 -13.25
CA LEU A 113 -3.59 -7.41 -13.20
C LEU A 113 -2.16 -7.93 -13.40
N LEU A 114 -1.37 -7.98 -12.32
CA LEU A 114 -0.02 -8.57 -12.35
C LEU A 114 -0.07 -9.98 -12.96
N PRO A 115 0.93 -10.37 -13.78
CA PRO A 115 2.22 -9.69 -13.99
C PRO A 115 2.22 -8.54 -15.03
N LYS A 116 1.06 -8.16 -15.59
CA LYS A 116 0.98 -7.01 -16.52
C LYS A 116 1.20 -5.69 -15.77
N TYR A 117 1.83 -4.72 -16.44
CA TYR A 117 1.93 -3.32 -15.99
C TYR A 117 2.55 -3.13 -14.60
N LYS A 118 3.74 -3.70 -14.38
CA LYS A 118 4.53 -3.48 -13.17
C LYS A 118 5.03 -2.04 -13.08
N GLY A 119 5.34 -1.60 -11.87
CA GLY A 119 5.95 -0.29 -11.62
C GLY A 119 4.97 0.87 -11.74
N ILE A 120 5.51 2.05 -12.05
CA ILE A 120 4.71 3.28 -11.99
C ILE A 120 3.70 3.38 -13.13
N ASP A 121 2.62 4.10 -12.88
CA ASP A 121 1.59 4.44 -13.87
C ASP A 121 0.95 3.24 -14.60
N ALA A 122 0.66 2.17 -13.87
CA ALA A 122 0.08 0.96 -14.45
C ALA A 122 -1.27 1.21 -15.16
N VAL A 123 -2.06 2.16 -14.65
CA VAL A 123 -3.34 2.58 -15.25
C VAL A 123 -3.12 3.26 -16.60
N GLY A 124 -2.17 4.19 -16.69
CA GLY A 124 -1.79 4.82 -17.95
C GLY A 124 -1.26 3.81 -18.96
N GLN A 125 -0.45 2.85 -18.52
CA GLN A 125 0.05 1.79 -19.40
C GLN A 125 -1.08 0.94 -19.98
N ALA A 126 -2.07 0.54 -19.17
CA ALA A 126 -3.22 -0.24 -19.64
C ALA A 126 -4.06 0.51 -20.70
N LEU A 127 -4.30 1.81 -20.47
CA LEU A 127 -5.01 2.66 -21.43
C LEU A 127 -4.23 2.83 -22.73
N ASN A 128 -2.94 3.16 -22.64
CA ASN A 128 -2.09 3.38 -23.81
C ASN A 128 -1.94 2.14 -24.69
N ASN A 129 -2.02 0.95 -24.08
CA ASN A 129 -1.97 -0.32 -24.79
C ASN A 129 -3.33 -0.77 -25.34
N GLY A 130 -4.40 -0.01 -25.12
CA GLY A 130 -5.73 -0.33 -25.63
C GLY A 130 -6.32 -1.62 -25.04
N GLU A 131 -6.00 -1.91 -23.77
CA GLU A 131 -6.61 -3.05 -23.06
C GLU A 131 -8.12 -2.83 -22.91
N ASN A 132 -8.89 -3.93 -22.91
CA ASN A 132 -10.34 -3.89 -22.65
C ASN A 132 -10.68 -4.21 -21.19
N GLU A 133 -9.71 -4.73 -20.44
CA GLU A 133 -9.84 -5.12 -19.04
C GLU A 133 -8.55 -4.79 -18.29
N THR A 134 -8.69 -4.33 -17.05
CA THR A 134 -7.61 -4.19 -16.07
C THR A 134 -8.13 -4.53 -14.70
N GLY A 135 -7.46 -4.11 -13.63
CA GLY A 135 -7.92 -4.37 -12.28
C GLY A 135 -6.92 -3.95 -11.23
N SER A 136 -6.99 -4.62 -10.08
CA SER A 136 -6.05 -4.47 -8.98
C SER A 136 -5.59 -5.83 -8.48
N THR A 137 -4.35 -5.87 -7.99
CA THR A 137 -3.72 -7.06 -7.42
C THR A 137 -3.21 -6.78 -6.02
N VAL A 138 -3.54 -7.66 -5.07
CA VAL A 138 -2.84 -7.71 -3.78
C VAL A 138 -1.83 -8.85 -3.81
N HIS A 139 -0.59 -8.56 -3.43
CA HIS A 139 0.51 -9.52 -3.45
C HIS A 139 1.45 -9.32 -2.27
N TYR A 140 2.23 -10.36 -1.97
CA TYR A 140 3.37 -10.23 -1.06
C TYR A 140 4.48 -9.40 -1.73
N VAL A 141 5.23 -8.64 -0.94
CA VAL A 141 6.42 -7.91 -1.44
C VAL A 141 7.66 -8.80 -1.32
N ASP A 142 8.46 -8.82 -2.37
CA ASP A 142 9.78 -9.45 -2.41
C ASP A 142 10.86 -8.44 -2.89
N ALA A 143 12.05 -8.93 -3.24
CA ALA A 143 13.15 -8.09 -3.68
C ALA A 143 12.94 -7.47 -5.08
N GLY A 144 11.99 -7.96 -5.87
CA GLY A 144 11.68 -7.41 -7.18
C GLY A 144 10.54 -6.39 -7.12
N MET A 145 10.35 -5.69 -8.24
CA MET A 145 9.25 -4.73 -8.40
C MET A 145 8.00 -5.49 -8.85
N ASP A 146 7.00 -5.57 -7.97
CA ASP A 146 5.69 -6.21 -8.22
C ASP A 146 5.81 -7.65 -8.74
N THR A 147 6.73 -8.42 -8.13
CA THR A 147 7.04 -9.82 -8.49
C THR A 147 6.61 -10.83 -7.46
N GLY A 148 6.37 -10.41 -6.22
CA GLY A 148 6.02 -11.34 -5.17
C GLY A 148 4.68 -12.05 -5.42
N LYS A 149 4.48 -13.14 -4.67
CA LYS A 149 3.35 -14.05 -4.88
C LYS A 149 2.01 -13.29 -4.81
N ILE A 150 1.23 -13.41 -5.88
CA ILE A 150 -0.13 -12.89 -5.96
C ILE A 150 -1.02 -13.61 -4.94
N ILE A 151 -1.83 -12.84 -4.22
CA ILE A 151 -2.79 -13.35 -3.24
C ILE A 151 -4.20 -13.32 -3.85
N ALA A 152 -4.60 -12.17 -4.37
CA ALA A 152 -5.93 -11.98 -4.95
C ALA A 152 -5.91 -10.86 -6.00
N GLN A 153 -6.85 -10.94 -6.94
CA GLN A 153 -7.08 -9.96 -7.98
C GLN A 153 -8.57 -9.67 -8.14
N ARG A 154 -8.89 -8.45 -8.58
CA ARG A 154 -10.22 -8.05 -9.03
C ARG A 154 -10.09 -7.34 -10.35
N THR A 155 -10.99 -7.61 -11.28
CA THR A 155 -10.97 -7.01 -12.62
C THR A 155 -12.06 -5.95 -12.77
N CYS A 156 -11.84 -5.02 -13.71
CA CYS A 156 -12.88 -4.13 -14.21
C CYS A 156 -12.66 -3.86 -15.71
N PRO A 157 -13.73 -3.56 -16.46
CA PRO A 157 -13.61 -3.19 -17.85
C PRO A 157 -12.95 -1.81 -18.00
N ILE A 158 -12.26 -1.65 -19.13
CA ILE A 158 -11.87 -0.36 -19.67
C ILE A 158 -12.87 -0.01 -20.78
N TYR A 159 -13.59 1.09 -20.59
CA TYR A 159 -14.55 1.56 -21.58
C TYR A 159 -13.86 2.41 -22.65
N LYS A 160 -14.47 2.48 -23.83
CA LYS A 160 -13.90 3.18 -24.99
C LYS A 160 -13.65 4.68 -24.73
N ASP A 161 -14.45 5.29 -23.86
CA ASP A 161 -14.42 6.70 -23.49
C ASP A 161 -13.72 6.94 -22.14
N ASP A 162 -13.06 5.92 -21.58
CA ASP A 162 -12.34 6.09 -20.32
C ASP A 162 -11.18 7.08 -20.46
N THR A 163 -11.12 8.00 -19.51
CA THR A 163 -9.93 8.77 -19.20
C THR A 163 -9.12 8.04 -18.14
N LYS A 164 -7.86 8.41 -17.96
CA LYS A 164 -7.05 7.93 -16.84
C LYS A 164 -7.75 8.14 -15.49
N ALA A 165 -8.37 9.30 -15.29
CA ALA A 165 -9.06 9.60 -14.04
C ALA A 165 -10.31 8.72 -13.81
N THR A 166 -11.12 8.47 -14.84
CA THR A 166 -12.32 7.61 -14.70
C THR A 166 -11.92 6.16 -14.43
N LEU A 167 -10.89 5.66 -15.12
CA LEU A 167 -10.36 4.32 -14.89
C LEU A 167 -9.70 4.18 -13.51
N GLU A 168 -8.90 5.16 -13.08
CA GLU A 168 -8.29 5.18 -11.73
C GLU A 168 -9.35 5.13 -10.64
N ASN A 169 -10.44 5.88 -10.78
CA ASN A 169 -11.54 5.86 -9.81
C ASN A 169 -12.23 4.47 -9.75
N ARG A 170 -12.39 3.82 -10.90
CA ARG A 170 -12.95 2.46 -10.97
C ARG A 170 -12.02 1.44 -10.31
N ILE A 171 -10.71 1.51 -10.57
CA ILE A 171 -9.72 0.64 -9.93
C ILE A 171 -9.67 0.89 -8.42
N LYS A 172 -9.67 2.14 -7.96
CA LYS A 172 -9.71 2.48 -6.53
C LYS A 172 -10.93 1.88 -5.83
N ALA A 173 -12.10 1.88 -6.47
CA ALA A 173 -13.29 1.22 -5.92
C ALA A 173 -13.08 -0.28 -5.72
N LEU A 174 -12.33 -0.96 -6.62
CA LEU A 174 -11.93 -2.35 -6.40
C LEU A 174 -10.97 -2.48 -5.22
N GLU A 175 -9.98 -1.59 -5.11
CA GLU A 175 -8.97 -1.59 -4.05
C GLU A 175 -9.58 -1.45 -2.66
N TYR A 176 -10.60 -0.60 -2.52
CA TYR A 176 -11.29 -0.37 -1.25
C TYR A 176 -12.03 -1.58 -0.70
N GLU A 177 -12.39 -2.53 -1.55
CA GLU A 177 -12.96 -3.81 -1.11
C GLU A 177 -11.88 -4.89 -1.02
N LEU A 178 -11.04 -5.01 -2.04
CA LEU A 178 -10.04 -6.07 -2.16
C LEU A 178 -8.99 -6.01 -1.05
N TYR A 179 -8.48 -4.82 -0.72
CA TYR A 179 -7.37 -4.74 0.23
C TYR A 179 -7.77 -5.12 1.66
N PRO A 180 -8.87 -4.56 2.22
CA PRO A 180 -9.33 -4.99 3.54
C PRO A 180 -9.69 -6.48 3.59
N GLU A 181 -10.31 -7.04 2.54
CA GLU A 181 -10.61 -8.48 2.44
C GLU A 181 -9.34 -9.33 2.59
N VAL A 182 -8.28 -8.99 1.84
CA VAL A 182 -7.01 -9.72 1.91
C VAL A 182 -6.32 -9.53 3.25
N ILE A 183 -6.32 -8.31 3.80
CA ILE A 183 -5.77 -8.03 5.14
C ILE A 183 -6.45 -8.92 6.18
N GLN A 184 -7.78 -8.98 6.18
CA GLN A 184 -8.59 -9.79 7.09
C GLN A 184 -8.27 -11.29 6.97
N GLN A 185 -8.00 -11.78 5.75
CA GLN A 185 -7.73 -13.19 5.50
C GLN A 185 -6.33 -13.61 5.94
N ILE A 186 -5.33 -12.78 5.63
CA ILE A 186 -3.91 -13.12 5.68
C ILE A 186 -3.27 -12.79 7.02
N ILE A 187 -3.61 -11.64 7.62
CA ILE A 187 -3.01 -11.18 8.86
C ILE A 187 -3.81 -11.76 10.03
N ARG A 188 -3.22 -12.66 10.82
CA ARG A 188 -3.89 -13.37 11.91
C ARG A 188 -3.04 -13.43 13.16
#